data_AF-A0A3D4PYC6-F1
#
_entry.id   AF-A0A3D4PYC6-F1
#
_cell.length_a   1.000
_cell.length_b   1.000
_cell.length_c   1.000
_cell.angle_alpha   90.00
_cell.angle_beta   90.00
_cell.angle_gamma   90.00
#
_symmetry.space_group_name_H-M   'P 1'
#
loop_
_entity.id
_entity.type
_entity.pdbx_description
1 polymer ?
#
loop_
_entity_poly.entity_id
_entity_poly.type
_entity_poly.pdbx_seq_one_letter_code
_entity_poly.pdbx_strand_id
1 'polypeptide(L)'
;MTESHVLEVAIFKAKPGSNISQLREQLRETLCNFSGLIEFCGYCPLGDGQYADLVKWDSFDSAKAAAAAFEAGDPRFMPYMEAIEEVVFMGHFQPDTLNG
;
A
#
# COMPACT_ATOMS: atom_id res chain seq x y z
N MET A 1 8.10 -23.51 9.04
CA MET A 1 8.02 -22.18 9.66
C MET A 1 6.97 -21.43 8.87
N THR A 2 5.84 -21.06 9.49
CA THR A 2 4.87 -20.15 8.86
C THR A 2 5.60 -18.84 8.60
N GLU A 3 5.65 -18.40 7.34
CA GLU A 3 6.24 -17.11 7.02
C GLU A 3 5.41 -16.00 7.69
N SER A 4 5.95 -15.46 8.78
CA SER A 4 5.43 -14.29 9.48
C SER A 4 5.64 -13.08 8.58
N HIS A 5 4.66 -12.76 7.75
CA HIS A 5 4.62 -11.52 7.01
C HIS A 5 3.53 -10.61 7.59
N VAL A 6 3.66 -9.31 7.33
CA VAL A 6 2.65 -8.31 7.63
C VAL A 6 1.98 -7.91 6.33
N LEU A 7 0.65 -7.93 6.31
CA LEU A 7 -0.16 -7.37 5.24
C LEU A 7 -0.54 -5.94 5.61
N GLU A 8 -0.07 -4.98 4.84
CA GLU A 8 -0.62 -3.63 4.81
C GLU A 8 -1.75 -3.57 3.77
N VAL A 9 -2.86 -2.96 4.15
CA VAL A 9 -4.03 -2.74 3.29
C VAL A 9 -4.34 -1.26 3.30
N ALA A 10 -4.31 -0.63 2.13
CA ALA A 10 -4.79 0.73 1.92
C ALA A 10 -5.99 0.70 0.97
N ILE A 11 -7.09 1.33 1.37
CA ILE A 11 -8.28 1.51 0.54
C ILE A 11 -8.53 3.01 0.39
N PHE A 12 -8.69 3.48 -0.83
CA PHE A 12 -8.78 4.91 -1.11
C PHE A 12 -9.63 5.22 -2.33
N LYS A 13 -10.06 6.47 -2.44
CA LYS A 13 -10.66 7.04 -3.65
C LYS A 13 -9.62 7.87 -4.37
N ALA A 14 -9.59 7.75 -5.69
CA ALA A 14 -8.73 8.56 -6.55
C ALA A 14 -9.50 9.78 -7.07
N LYS A 15 -8.79 10.87 -7.32
CA LYS A 15 -9.36 12.04 -7.98
C LYS A 15 -9.81 11.68 -9.41
N PRO A 16 -10.89 12.31 -9.92
CA PRO A 16 -11.34 12.08 -11.28
C PRO A 16 -10.22 12.31 -12.31
N GLY A 17 -10.05 11.35 -13.23
CA GLY A 17 -9.04 11.42 -14.29
C GLY A 17 -7.61 11.03 -13.88
N SER A 18 -7.38 10.65 -12.62
CA SER A 18 -6.07 10.15 -12.18
C SER A 18 -5.75 8.76 -12.78
N ASN A 19 -4.53 8.60 -13.29
CA ASN A 19 -4.04 7.31 -13.80
C ASN A 19 -3.37 6.49 -12.69
N ILE A 20 -4.17 5.95 -11.77
CA ILE A 20 -3.68 5.18 -10.61
C ILE A 20 -2.82 3.99 -11.03
N SER A 21 -3.19 3.27 -12.09
CA SER A 21 -2.42 2.12 -12.57
C SER A 21 -0.99 2.49 -12.96
N GLN A 22 -0.79 3.63 -13.65
CA GLN A 22 0.54 4.12 -14.00
C GLN A 22 1.30 4.62 -12.77
N LEU A 23 0.65 5.36 -11.88
CA LEU A 23 1.29 5.88 -10.66
C LEU A 23 1.74 4.75 -9.73
N ARG A 24 1.05 3.61 -9.75
CA ARG A 24 1.45 2.40 -9.00
C ARG A 24 2.76 1.79 -9.47
N GLU A 25 3.17 2.00 -10.72
CA GLU A 25 4.50 1.57 -11.18
C GLU A 25 5.60 2.32 -10.42
N GLN A 26 5.46 3.65 -10.31
CA GLN A 26 6.39 4.50 -9.53
C GLN A 26 6.30 4.24 -8.02
N LEU A 27 5.08 4.01 -7.51
CA LEU A 27 4.88 3.62 -6.12
C LEU A 27 5.64 2.32 -5.80
N ARG A 28 5.51 1.30 -6.64
CA ARG A 28 6.20 0.03 -6.47
C ARG A 28 7.72 0.21 -6.45
N GLU A 29 8.27 1.00 -7.38
CA GLU A 29 9.70 1.33 -7.38
C GLU A 29 10.13 2.03 -6.09
N THR A 30 9.29 2.95 -5.59
CA THR A 30 9.55 3.65 -4.33
C THR A 30 9.55 2.68 -3.16
N LEU A 31 8.57 1.78 -3.08
CA LEU A 31 8.45 0.75 -2.05
C LEU A 31 9.64 -0.22 -2.07
N CYS A 32 10.20 -0.56 -3.24
CA CYS A 32 11.40 -1.39 -3.34
C CYS A 32 12.63 -0.80 -2.64
N ASN A 33 12.64 0.50 -2.35
CA ASN A 33 13.72 1.15 -1.59
C ASN A 33 13.54 1.05 -0.07
N PHE A 34 12.42 0.51 0.40
CA PHE A 34 12.20 0.21 1.81
C PHE A 34 12.59 -1.24 2.09
N SER A 35 13.24 -1.46 3.23
CA SER A 35 13.60 -2.81 3.67
C SER A 35 12.34 -3.65 3.89
N GLY A 36 12.46 -4.95 3.62
CA GLY A 36 11.41 -5.91 3.97
C GLY A 36 10.20 -5.96 3.04
N LEU A 37 10.18 -5.24 1.91
CA LEU A 37 9.13 -5.40 0.92
C LEU A 37 9.18 -6.83 0.33
N ILE A 38 8.07 -7.55 0.42
CA ILE A 38 7.89 -8.89 -0.17
C ILE A 38 7.08 -8.79 -1.46
N GLU A 39 5.93 -8.09 -1.41
CA GLU A 39 4.98 -8.04 -2.52
C GLU A 39 4.20 -6.72 -2.50
N PHE A 40 3.87 -6.21 -3.69
CA PHE A 40 2.92 -5.12 -3.88
C PHE A 40 1.90 -5.53 -4.95
N CYS A 41 0.62 -5.41 -4.64
CA CYS A 41 -0.48 -5.68 -5.56
C CYS A 41 -1.55 -4.59 -5.45
N GLY A 42 -1.76 -3.86 -6.53
CA GLY A 42 -2.85 -2.87 -6.65
C GLY A 42 -4.08 -3.47 -7.31
N TYR A 43 -5.25 -3.22 -6.72
CA TYR A 43 -6.56 -3.59 -7.23
C TYR A 43 -7.30 -2.35 -7.72
N CYS A 44 -7.99 -2.51 -8.85
CA CYS A 44 -8.88 -1.49 -9.40
C CYS A 44 -10.33 -1.83 -9.01
N PRO A 45 -11.19 -0.82 -8.84
CA PRO A 45 -12.60 -1.08 -8.65
C PRO A 45 -13.17 -1.75 -9.92
N LEU A 46 -14.10 -2.70 -9.74
CA LEU A 46 -14.84 -3.31 -10.85
C LEU A 46 -15.96 -2.41 -11.40
N GLY A 47 -16.15 -1.22 -10.79
CA GLY A 47 -17.11 -0.18 -11.18
C GLY A 47 -16.63 1.17 -10.62
N ASP A 48 -17.56 2.05 -10.25
CA ASP A 48 -17.20 3.26 -9.52
C ASP A 48 -16.90 2.93 -8.06
N GLY A 49 -15.84 3.51 -7.49
CA GLY A 49 -15.57 3.36 -6.06
C GLY A 49 -14.10 3.39 -5.68
N GLN A 50 -13.73 2.45 -4.81
CA GLN A 50 -12.47 2.47 -4.08
C GLN A 50 -11.43 1.56 -4.73
N TYR A 51 -10.20 2.06 -4.75
CA TYR A 51 -9.00 1.30 -5.07
C TYR A 51 -8.48 0.63 -3.80
N ALA A 52 -7.79 -0.50 -3.96
CA ALA A 52 -7.08 -1.13 -2.86
C ALA A 52 -5.63 -1.40 -3.23
N ASP A 53 -4.71 -1.11 -2.33
CA ASP A 53 -3.32 -1.58 -2.40
C ASP A 53 -3.07 -2.58 -1.28
N LEU A 54 -2.53 -3.73 -1.65
CA LEU A 54 -2.07 -4.75 -0.73
C LEU A 54 -0.54 -4.81 -0.80
N VAL A 55 0.11 -4.63 0.35
CA VAL A 55 1.56 -4.69 0.46
C VAL A 55 1.94 -5.73 1.50
N LYS A 56 2.80 -6.66 1.14
CA LYS A 56 3.36 -7.63 2.09
C LYS A 56 4.76 -7.19 2.50
N TRP A 57 4.99 -7.19 3.79
CA TRP A 57 6.24 -6.85 4.44
C TRP A 57 6.74 -8.01 5.28
N ASP A 58 8.05 -8.12 5.47
CA ASP A 58 8.66 -9.13 6.35
C ASP A 58 8.39 -8.90 7.83
N SER A 59 8.05 -7.65 8.20
CA SER A 59 7.87 -7.24 9.58
C SER A 59 6.99 -5.99 9.68
N PHE A 60 6.43 -5.78 10.87
CA PHE A 60 5.61 -4.60 11.14
C PHE A 60 6.43 -3.31 11.12
N ASP A 61 7.69 -3.37 11.56
CA ASP A 61 8.60 -2.21 11.54
C ASP A 61 8.91 -1.75 10.10
N SER A 62 9.15 -2.69 9.19
CA SER A 62 9.30 -2.42 7.74
C SER A 62 8.06 -1.71 7.18
N ALA A 63 6.86 -2.25 7.47
CA ALA A 63 5.60 -1.65 7.02
C ALA A 63 5.40 -0.23 7.57
N LYS A 64 5.63 -0.05 8.89
CA LYS A 64 5.52 1.26 9.54
C LYS A 64 6.50 2.29 9.00
N ALA A 65 7.70 1.89 8.61
CA ALA A 65 8.68 2.81 8.04
C ALA A 65 8.19 3.39 6.70
N ALA A 66 7.62 2.55 5.84
CA ALA A 66 7.02 2.99 4.58
C ALA A 66 5.78 3.87 4.80
N ALA A 67 4.86 3.44 5.66
CA ALA A 67 3.66 4.21 6.00
C ALA A 67 4.00 5.58 6.61
N ALA A 68 4.98 5.64 7.52
CA ALA A 68 5.40 6.90 8.14
C ALA A 68 6.04 7.86 7.11
N ALA A 69 6.81 7.34 6.15
CA ALA A 69 7.36 8.16 5.07
C ALA A 69 6.26 8.72 4.15
N PHE A 70 5.25 7.90 3.84
CA PHE A 70 4.07 8.34 3.10
C PHE A 70 3.29 9.43 3.86
N GLU A 71 2.97 9.21 5.14
CA GLU A 71 2.26 10.16 5.99
C GLU A 71 3.04 11.46 6.21
N ALA A 72 4.37 11.40 6.27
CA ALA A 72 5.24 12.56 6.39
C ALA A 72 5.36 13.37 5.09
N GLY A 73 4.75 12.90 3.98
CA GLY A 73 4.81 13.58 2.69
C GLY A 73 6.17 13.47 2.00
N ASP A 74 6.84 12.32 2.11
CA ASP A 74 8.08 12.07 1.38
C ASP A 74 7.86 12.31 -0.13
N PRO A 75 8.69 13.17 -0.78
CA PRO A 75 8.53 13.57 -2.17
C PRO A 75 8.42 12.41 -3.16
N ARG A 76 8.98 11.24 -2.83
CA ARG A 76 8.90 10.05 -3.69
C ARG A 76 7.47 9.53 -3.84
N PHE A 77 6.60 9.76 -2.86
CA PHE A 77 5.19 9.38 -2.92
C PHE A 77 4.27 10.47 -3.46
N MET A 78 4.76 11.72 -3.62
CA MET A 78 3.92 12.87 -3.94
C MET A 78 3.02 12.67 -5.17
N PRO A 79 3.51 12.18 -6.33
CA PRO A 79 2.64 11.97 -7.49
C PRO A 79 1.46 11.04 -7.20
N TYR A 80 1.68 10.04 -6.36
CA TYR A 80 0.66 9.10 -5.93
C TYR A 80 -0.30 9.74 -4.90
N MET A 81 0.24 10.39 -3.87
CA MET A 81 -0.53 11.09 -2.84
C MET A 81 -1.46 12.15 -3.44
N GLU A 82 -0.97 12.92 -4.41
CA GLU A 82 -1.74 13.97 -5.07
C GLU A 82 -2.89 13.41 -5.92
N ALA A 83 -2.80 12.17 -6.38
CA ALA A 83 -3.86 11.49 -7.12
C ALA A 83 -4.95 10.91 -6.20
N ILE A 84 -4.67 10.77 -4.90
CA ILE A 84 -5.65 10.30 -3.92
C ILE A 84 -6.56 11.47 -3.51
N GLU A 85 -7.87 11.24 -3.58
CA GLU A 85 -8.88 12.16 -3.08
C GLU A 85 -9.09 11.96 -1.58
N GLU A 86 -9.23 10.70 -1.15
CA GLU A 86 -9.55 10.32 0.22
C GLU A 86 -8.97 8.94 0.51
N VAL A 87 -8.24 8.79 1.61
CA VAL A 87 -7.91 7.48 2.18
C VAL A 87 -9.10 7.04 3.02
N VAL A 88 -9.73 5.93 2.64
CA VAL A 88 -10.90 5.36 3.33
C VAL A 88 -10.45 4.46 4.48
N PHE A 89 -9.38 3.70 4.26
CA PHE A 89 -8.85 2.78 5.25
C PHE A 89 -7.35 2.61 5.04
N MET A 90 -6.61 2.50 6.14
CA MET A 90 -5.23 2.03 6.15
C MET A 90 -5.01 1.20 7.41
N GLY A 91 -4.42 0.01 7.27
CA GLY A 91 -4.16 -0.86 8.41
C GLY A 91 -3.19 -1.99 8.11
N HIS A 92 -2.69 -2.59 9.18
CA HIS A 92 -1.70 -3.66 9.16
C HIS A 92 -2.24 -4.91 9.84
N PHE A 93 -2.01 -6.06 9.23
CA PHE A 93 -2.53 -7.34 9.66
C PHE A 93 -1.45 -8.41 9.60
N GLN A 94 -1.61 -9.44 10.42
CA GLN A 94 -0.84 -10.67 10.31
C GLN A 94 -1.75 -11.79 9.79
N PRO A 95 -1.21 -12.80 9.08
CA PRO A 95 -1.97 -13.99 8.73
C PRO A 95 -2.58 -14.61 9.97
N ASP A 96 -3.86 -14.98 9.88
CA ASP A 96 -4.48 -15.77 10.93
C ASP A 96 -3.84 -17.16 10.93
N THR A 97 -3.21 -17.53 12.05
CA THR A 97 -2.78 -18.90 12.27
C THR A 97 -3.99 -19.65 12.79
N LEU A 98 -4.81 -20.19 11.88
CA LEU A 98 -5.84 -21.15 12.25
C LEU A 98 -5.14 -22.37 12.85
N ASN A 99 -5.04 -22.41 14.18
CA ASN A 99 -4.69 -23.62 14.89
C ASN A 99 -5.90 -24.56 14.75
N GLY A 100 -5.75 -25.59 13.91
CA GLY A 100 -6.68 -26.72 13.88
C GLY A 100 -6.67 -27.51 15.17
#